data_AF-A0A2D4ZR23-F1
#
_entry.id   AF-A0A2D4ZR23-F1
#
_cell.length_a   1.000
_cell.length_b   1.000
_cell.length_c   1.000
_cell.angle_alpha   90.00
_cell.angle_beta   90.00
_cell.angle_gamma   90.00
#
_symmetry.space_group_name_H-M   'P 1'
#
loop_
_entity.id
_entity.type
_entity.pdbx_description
1 polymer ?
#
loop_
_entity_poly.entity_id
_entity_poly.type
_entity_poly.pdbx_seq_one_letter_code
_entity_poly.pdbx_strand_id
1 'polypeptide(L)'
;MIFLSNKKGVARSKTSAKKIVFSERLTNAIKNKVRKHNMKHPTNMVHTNTAKAVVRRGMGAYLTSHRPGTNQQQWGLARLEAFFKKKVGKGNSKYTQDNDLL
;
A
#
# COMPACT_ATOMS: atom_id res chain seq x y z
N MET A 1 -19.52 0.27 23.55
CA MET A 1 -18.47 1.27 23.28
C MET A 1 -17.11 0.62 23.50
N ILE A 2 -16.34 0.35 22.44
CA ILE A 2 -14.98 -0.17 22.59
C ILE A 2 -14.02 1.01 22.47
N PHE A 3 -13.49 1.44 23.63
CA PHE A 3 -12.35 2.34 23.71
C PHE A 3 -11.11 1.60 23.20
N LEU A 4 -10.43 2.15 22.19
CA LEU A 4 -9.05 1.77 21.88
C LEU A 4 -8.18 3.00 22.00
N SER A 5 -7.68 3.16 23.22
CA SER A 5 -6.72 4.17 23.63
C SER A 5 -5.41 4.05 22.86
N ASN A 6 -4.96 5.21 22.40
CA ASN A 6 -3.65 5.56 21.88
C ASN A 6 -2.49 4.78 22.54
N LYS A 7 -1.82 3.89 21.79
CA LYS A 7 -0.49 3.37 22.11
C LYS A 7 0.47 3.74 20.98
N LYS A 8 1.28 4.78 21.22
CA LYS A 8 2.46 5.15 20.43
C LYS A 8 3.30 3.89 20.17
N GLY A 9 3.65 3.63 18.91
CA GLY A 9 4.83 2.83 18.58
C GLY A 9 4.66 1.38 18.11
N VAL A 10 3.46 0.82 17.95
CA VAL A 10 3.29 -0.50 17.32
C VAL A 10 2.64 -0.37 15.95
N ALA A 11 3.48 -0.18 14.93
CA ALA A 11 3.10 -0.56 13.57
C ALA A 11 2.63 -2.02 13.63
N ARG A 12 1.33 -2.25 13.52
CA ARG A 12 0.74 -3.59 13.62
C ARG A 12 1.49 -4.51 12.64
N SER A 13 2.11 -5.56 13.19
CA SER A 13 3.08 -6.40 12.50
C SER A 13 2.54 -6.97 11.18
N LYS A 14 3.44 -7.47 10.32
CA LYS A 14 3.14 -8.19 9.06
C LYS A 14 1.96 -9.18 9.20
N THR A 15 1.76 -9.73 10.40
CA THR A 15 0.70 -10.67 10.78
C THR A 15 -0.70 -10.04 10.79
N SER A 16 -0.87 -8.80 11.26
CA SER A 16 -2.18 -8.11 11.30
C SER A 16 -2.67 -7.71 9.91
N ALA A 17 -1.75 -7.32 9.02
CA ALA A 17 -2.08 -7.04 7.62
C ALA A 17 -2.57 -8.29 6.86
N LYS A 18 -2.18 -9.49 7.29
CA LYS A 18 -2.47 -10.77 6.61
C LYS A 18 -3.97 -11.13 6.58
N LYS A 19 -4.78 -10.60 7.51
CA LYS A 19 -6.25 -10.86 7.58
C LYS A 19 -7.10 -9.96 6.67
N ILE A 20 -6.49 -9.03 5.93
CA ILE A 20 -7.23 -8.11 5.05
C ILE A 20 -7.59 -8.83 3.75
N VAL A 21 -8.89 -9.01 3.52
CA VAL A 21 -9.43 -9.62 2.29
C VAL A 21 -9.57 -8.55 1.21
N PHE A 22 -9.11 -8.89 0.00
CA PHE A 22 -9.27 -8.03 -1.17
C PHE A 22 -10.63 -8.31 -1.81
N SER A 23 -11.44 -7.26 -2.00
CA SER A 23 -12.59 -7.36 -2.90
C SER A 23 -12.13 -7.50 -4.35
N GLU A 24 -13.00 -8.03 -5.21
CA GLU A 24 -12.72 -8.16 -6.64
C GLU A 24 -12.44 -6.78 -7.28
N ARG A 25 -13.25 -5.77 -6.93
CA ARG A 25 -13.07 -4.38 -7.37
C ARG A 25 -11.68 -3.85 -7.03
N LEU A 26 -11.19 -4.08 -5.81
CA LEU A 26 -9.86 -3.64 -5.39
C LEU A 26 -8.75 -4.42 -6.11
N THR A 27 -8.94 -5.72 -6.33
CA THR A 27 -8.01 -6.55 -7.09
C THR A 27 -7.88 -6.08 -8.53
N ASN A 28 -9.00 -5.74 -9.18
CA ASN A 28 -9.03 -5.22 -10.54
C ASN A 28 -8.38 -3.82 -10.61
N ALA A 29 -8.63 -2.95 -9.62
CA ALA A 29 -7.95 -1.67 -9.52
C ALA A 29 -6.42 -1.81 -9.42
N ILE A 30 -5.93 -2.76 -8.61
CA ILE A 30 -4.50 -3.07 -8.48
C ILE A 30 -3.93 -3.56 -9.81
N LYS A 31 -4.56 -4.56 -10.44
CA LYS A 31 -4.11 -5.11 -11.73
C LYS A 31 -4.04 -4.02 -12.80
N ASN A 32 -5.05 -3.16 -12.89
CA ASN A 32 -5.10 -2.07 -13.86
C ASN A 32 -3.97 -1.04 -13.63
N LYS A 33 -3.70 -0.69 -12.36
CA LYS A 33 -2.59 0.20 -12.00
C LYS A 33 -1.23 -0.41 -12.32
N VAL A 34 -1.02 -1.69 -11.99
CA VAL A 34 0.20 -2.43 -12.33
C VAL A 34 0.42 -2.49 -13.84
N ARG A 35 -0.63 -2.81 -14.62
CA ARG A 35 -0.55 -2.81 -16.08
C ARG A 35 -0.13 -1.44 -16.62
N LYS A 36 -0.79 -0.37 -16.18
CA LYS A 36 -0.44 1.01 -16.59
C LYS A 36 1.00 1.37 -16.23
N HIS A 37 1.45 1.02 -15.03
CA HIS A 37 2.83 1.23 -14.60
C HIS A 37 3.83 0.47 -15.48
N ASN A 38 3.63 -0.83 -15.67
CA ASN A 38 4.55 -1.69 -16.43
C ASN A 38 4.62 -1.30 -17.92
N MET A 39 3.50 -0.88 -18.52
CA MET A 39 3.49 -0.37 -19.91
C MET A 39 4.31 0.92 -20.04
N LYS A 40 4.23 1.80 -19.04
CA LYS A 40 4.98 3.08 -19.04
C LYS A 40 6.45 2.90 -18.66
N HIS A 41 6.75 1.86 -17.87
CA HIS A 41 8.06 1.63 -17.26
C HIS A 41 8.49 0.16 -17.43
N PRO A 42 8.79 -0.27 -18.67
CA PRO A 42 9.12 -1.67 -18.96
C PRO A 42 10.41 -2.16 -18.28
N THR A 43 11.34 -1.25 -17.94
CA THR A 43 12.57 -1.58 -17.20
C THR A 43 12.37 -1.65 -15.68
N ASN A 44 11.24 -1.16 -15.17
CA ASN A 44 10.97 -1.02 -13.74
C ASN A 44 9.61 -1.64 -13.39
N MET A 45 9.39 -2.86 -13.89
CA MET A 45 8.13 -3.57 -13.71
C MET A 45 7.86 -3.94 -12.25
N VAL A 46 6.59 -4.06 -11.91
CA VAL A 46 6.10 -4.52 -10.62
C VAL A 46 5.16 -5.69 -10.84
N HIS A 47 5.33 -6.77 -10.07
CA HIS A 47 4.42 -7.91 -10.09
C HIS A 47 3.14 -7.61 -9.30
N THR A 48 2.02 -8.15 -9.76
CA THR A 48 0.72 -7.99 -9.09
C THR A 48 0.74 -8.45 -7.62
N ASN A 49 1.53 -9.48 -7.29
CA ASN A 49 1.67 -9.97 -5.92
C ASN A 49 2.36 -8.96 -5.00
N THR A 50 3.43 -8.30 -5.49
CA THR A 50 4.10 -7.21 -4.79
C THR A 50 3.17 -6.03 -4.59
N ALA A 51 2.43 -5.63 -5.63
CA ALA A 51 1.45 -4.56 -5.54
C ALA A 51 0.33 -4.86 -4.52
N LYS A 52 -0.18 -6.09 -4.50
CA LYS A 52 -1.13 -6.56 -3.46
C LYS A 52 -0.51 -6.47 -2.06
N ALA A 53 0.76 -6.82 -1.90
CA ALA A 53 1.44 -6.71 -0.60
C ALA A 53 1.54 -5.25 -0.12
N VAL A 54 1.93 -4.32 -1.00
CA VAL A 54 1.98 -2.88 -0.69
C VAL A 54 0.61 -2.35 -0.29
N VAL A 55 -0.43 -2.64 -1.07
CA VAL A 55 -1.80 -2.20 -0.76
C VAL A 55 -2.27 -2.76 0.58
N ARG A 56 -2.00 -4.04 0.86
CA ARG A 56 -2.36 -4.67 2.13
C ARG A 56 -1.69 -3.99 3.33
N ARG A 57 -0.39 -3.67 3.20
CA ARG A 57 0.36 -2.94 4.23
C ARG A 57 -0.17 -1.53 4.42
N GLY A 58 -0.51 -0.85 3.33
CA GLY A 58 -1.15 0.46 3.39
C GLY A 58 -2.49 0.42 4.09
N MET A 59 -3.37 -0.50 3.71
CA MET A 59 -4.64 -0.73 4.39
C MET A 59 -4.45 -1.03 5.89
N GLY A 60 -3.45 -1.81 6.27
CA GLY A 60 -3.14 -2.07 7.69
C GLY A 60 -2.70 -0.82 8.45
N ALA A 61 -1.88 0.04 7.82
CA ALA A 61 -1.40 1.28 8.42
C ALA A 61 -2.50 2.34 8.57
N TYR A 62 -3.57 2.29 7.77
CA TYR A 62 -4.70 3.23 7.88
C TYR A 62 -5.27 3.31 9.30
N LEU A 63 -5.33 2.16 9.99
CA LEU A 63 -5.86 2.03 11.35
C LEU A 63 -4.95 2.67 12.42
N THR A 64 -3.72 3.05 12.06
CA THR A 64 -2.75 3.71 12.96
C THR A 64 -2.46 5.14 12.53
N SER A 65 -2.40 5.40 11.23
CA SER A 65 -2.19 6.73 10.66
C SER A 65 -2.73 6.79 9.23
N HIS A 66 -3.54 7.81 8.97
CA HIS A 66 -4.05 8.11 7.64
C HIS A 66 -4.30 9.60 7.48
N ARG A 67 -4.44 10.03 6.23
CA ARG A 67 -4.90 11.39 5.93
C ARG A 67 -6.42 11.48 6.20
N PRO A 68 -6.91 12.50 6.94
CA PRO A 68 -8.35 12.72 7.13
C PRO A 68 -9.10 12.75 5.79
N GLY A 69 -10.30 12.18 5.77
CA GLY A 69 -11.16 12.12 4.56
C GLY A 69 -10.78 11.05 3.53
N THR A 70 -9.85 10.15 3.85
CA THR A 70 -9.49 8.99 3.02
C THR A 70 -10.04 7.71 3.66
N ASN A 71 -10.41 6.70 2.86
CA ASN A 71 -10.75 5.37 3.36
C ASN A 71 -9.56 4.39 3.28
N GLN A 72 -9.67 3.25 3.96
CA GLN A 72 -8.60 2.25 4.05
C GLN A 72 -8.07 1.78 2.67
N GLN A 73 -8.96 1.54 1.72
CA GLN A 73 -8.59 1.06 0.37
C GLN A 73 -7.87 2.14 -0.43
N GLN A 74 -8.38 3.38 -0.39
CA GLN A 74 -7.74 4.54 -1.01
C GLN A 74 -6.34 4.78 -0.45
N TRP A 75 -6.15 4.59 0.86
CA TRP A 75 -4.83 4.71 1.49
C TRP A 75 -3.85 3.63 1.00
N GLY A 76 -4.31 2.38 0.89
CA GLY A 76 -3.55 1.30 0.29
C GLY A 76 -3.12 1.60 -1.16
N LEU A 77 -4.05 2.11 -1.98
CA LEU A 77 -3.78 2.49 -3.36
C LEU A 77 -2.85 3.71 -3.49
N ALA A 78 -2.94 4.68 -2.59
CA ALA A 78 -2.04 5.83 -2.56
C ALA A 78 -0.60 5.40 -2.27
N ARG A 79 -0.41 4.42 -1.37
CA ARG A 79 0.91 3.83 -1.12
C ARG A 79 1.43 3.03 -2.31
N LEU A 80 0.57 2.36 -3.07
CA LEU A 80 0.97 1.71 -4.32
C LEU A 80 1.52 2.73 -5.34
N GLU A 81 0.89 3.90 -5.47
CA GLU A 81 1.40 4.97 -6.34
C GLU A 81 2.75 5.53 -5.85
N ALA A 82 2.92 5.71 -4.54
CA ALA A 82 4.20 6.12 -3.97
C ALA A 82 5.30 5.08 -4.22
N PHE A 83 4.97 3.80 -4.09
CA PHE A 83 5.85 2.69 -4.40
C PHE A 83 6.27 2.68 -5.88
N PHE A 84 5.35 2.87 -6.81
CA PHE A 84 5.66 2.98 -8.24
C PHE A 84 6.61 4.14 -8.54
N LYS A 85 6.35 5.33 -7.99
CA LYS A 85 7.24 6.48 -8.12
C LYS A 85 8.64 6.17 -7.61
N LYS A 86 8.74 5.45 -6.48
CA LYS A 86 10.03 5.04 -5.92
C LYS A 86 10.75 4.00 -6.78
N LYS A 87 10.03 3.01 -7.31
CA LYS A 87 10.58 1.99 -8.20
C LYS A 87 11.21 2.59 -9.46
N VAL A 88 10.74 3.75 -9.94
CA VAL A 88 11.32 4.48 -11.08
C VAL A 88 12.27 5.61 -10.67
N GLY A 89 12.71 5.67 -9.42
CA GLY A 89 13.66 6.68 -8.92
C GLY A 89 13.09 8.10 -8.70
N LYS A 90 11.77 8.28 -8.80
CA LYS A 90 11.06 9.58 -8.61
C LYS A 90 10.26 9.64 -7.29
N GLY A 91 10.54 8.73 -6.37
CA GLY A 91 9.81 8.60 -5.11
C GLY A 91 10.30 9.58 -4.05
N ASN A 92 9.43 9.87 -3.07
CA ASN A 92 9.83 10.60 -1.87
C ASN A 92 10.82 9.76 -1.06
N SER A 93 11.98 10.32 -0.71
CA SER A 93 13.00 9.65 0.11
C SER A 93 12.48 9.23 1.49
N LYS A 94 11.54 10.00 2.06
CA LYS A 94 10.88 9.73 3.36
C LYS A 94 9.91 8.54 3.31
N TYR A 95 9.51 8.08 2.12
CA TYR A 95 8.70 6.86 1.98
C TYR A 95 9.61 5.64 2.00
N THR A 96 9.67 4.94 3.13
CA THR A 96 10.58 3.81 3.37
C THR A 96 9.87 2.52 3.74
N GLN A 97 8.57 2.58 4.00
CA GLN A 97 7.78 1.52 4.63
C GLN A 97 7.63 0.25 3.77
N ASP A 98 7.90 0.34 2.47
CA ASP A 98 7.79 -0.76 1.51
C ASP A 98 9.10 -0.94 0.71
N ASN A 99 10.23 -0.46 1.25
CA ASN A 99 11.53 -0.60 0.59
C ASN A 99 11.98 -2.06 0.45
N ASP A 100 11.53 -2.94 1.35
CA ASP A 100 11.81 -4.39 1.30
C ASP A 100 11.08 -5.10 0.15
N LEU A 101 10.21 -4.39 -0.57
CA LEU A 101 9.49 -4.89 -1.74
C LEU A 101 9.99 -4.30 -3.06
N LEU A 102 10.98 -3.38 -3.03
CA LEU A 102 11.55 -2.73 -4.20
C LEU A 102 12.43 -3.67 -5.02
#